data_AF-A0A6A7A3F3-F1
#
_entry.id   AF-A0A6A7A3F3-F1
#
_cell.length_a   1.000
_cell.length_b   1.000
_cell.length_c   1.000
_cell.angle_alpha   90.00
_cell.angle_beta   90.00
_cell.angle_gamma   90.00
#
_symmetry.space_group_name_H-M   'P 1'
#
loop_
_entity.id
_entity.type
_entity.pdbx_description
1 polymer ?
#
loop_
_entity_poly.entity_id
_entity_poly.type
_entity_poly.pdbx_seq_one_letter_code
_entity_poly.pdbx_strand_id
1 'polypeptide(L)'
;MSLRKMKSKFFSRSNAPPSSMVSSTSNSQNARGHPPMPATRERLRISAIAPPKIQKSQKQPPQVALITNEMIRELRELIRYRYALDCKIWDLGWKVRWYQRDTVEADMRRSDAALENIRSTLEGWDKEQYFATKDEYAKFKEIKIRIFQSQTRKWSEEPPWVKSDSEQGDGLHGRDGRPHPSLRSSMNGRYSNGN
;
A
#
# COMPACT_ATOMS: atom_id res chain seq x y z
N MET A 1 10.78 -27.21 -44.08
CA MET A 1 10.33 -25.97 -43.37
C MET A 1 11.52 -25.39 -42.62
N SER A 2 11.93 -24.16 -42.97
CA SER A 2 13.24 -23.58 -42.61
C SER A 2 13.14 -22.71 -41.36
N LEU A 3 13.82 -23.10 -40.27
CA LEU A 3 13.90 -22.34 -39.01
C LEU A 3 14.82 -21.13 -39.18
N ARG A 4 14.24 -19.92 -39.20
CA ARG A 4 15.00 -18.66 -39.13
C ARG A 4 15.45 -18.39 -37.70
N LYS A 5 16.76 -18.51 -37.46
CA LYS A 5 17.44 -18.01 -36.26
C LYS A 5 17.43 -16.48 -36.24
N MET A 6 16.68 -15.87 -35.32
CA MET A 6 16.81 -14.44 -35.03
C MET A 6 17.96 -14.22 -34.03
N LYS A 7 18.98 -13.46 -34.46
CA LYS A 7 20.09 -13.00 -33.62
C LYS A 7 19.61 -11.81 -32.77
N SER A 8 19.52 -12.01 -31.46
CA SER A 8 19.33 -10.93 -30.48
C SER A 8 20.63 -10.12 -30.35
N LYS A 9 20.57 -8.83 -30.72
CA LYS A 9 21.63 -7.86 -30.44
C LYS A 9 21.38 -7.27 -29.05
N PHE A 10 22.17 -7.70 -28.07
CA PHE A 10 22.28 -7.06 -26.77
C PHE A 10 22.93 -5.68 -26.94
N PHE A 11 22.16 -4.61 -26.70
CA PHE A 11 22.69 -3.28 -26.50
C PHE A 11 23.03 -3.09 -25.02
N SER A 12 24.31 -3.19 -24.69
CA SER A 12 24.84 -2.79 -23.38
C SER A 12 24.96 -1.27 -23.35
N ARG A 13 23.99 -0.57 -22.76
CA ARG A 13 24.12 0.86 -22.42
C ARG A 13 24.66 0.97 -20.99
N SER A 14 25.97 1.20 -20.90
CA SER A 14 26.64 1.66 -19.69
C SER A 14 26.30 3.14 -19.45
N ASN A 15 25.44 3.44 -18.48
CA ASN A 15 25.30 4.78 -17.93
C ASN A 15 26.02 4.81 -16.58
N ALA A 16 27.24 5.35 -16.57
CA ALA A 16 27.93 5.73 -15.35
C ALA A 16 27.43 7.11 -14.89
N PRO A 17 27.01 7.29 -13.63
CA PRO A 17 26.75 8.61 -13.08
C PRO A 17 28.06 9.32 -12.67
N PRO A 18 28.15 10.66 -12.82
CA PRO A 18 29.29 11.44 -12.34
C PRO A 18 29.28 11.54 -10.81
N SER A 19 30.45 11.28 -10.22
CA SER A 19 30.77 11.53 -8.81
C SER A 19 30.61 13.01 -8.47
N SER A 20 29.58 13.35 -7.71
CA SER A 20 29.49 14.64 -7.01
C SER A 20 29.99 14.47 -5.58
N MET A 21 31.14 15.09 -5.32
CA MET A 21 31.65 15.33 -3.99
C MET A 21 30.71 16.33 -3.28
N VAL A 22 30.17 15.95 -2.13
CA VAL A 22 29.52 16.88 -1.22
C VAL A 22 30.23 16.86 0.13
N SER A 23 30.67 18.07 0.47
CA SER A 23 31.51 18.43 1.60
C SER A 23 30.88 18.13 2.95
N SER A 24 31.73 17.64 3.84
CA SER A 24 31.51 17.49 5.27
C SER A 24 31.15 18.85 5.89
N THR A 25 29.97 18.95 6.52
CA THR A 25 29.67 20.05 7.44
C THR A 25 29.57 19.47 8.84
N SER A 26 30.67 19.60 9.56
CA SER A 26 30.78 19.43 11.01
C SER A 26 30.15 20.65 11.67
N ASN A 27 29.08 20.49 12.44
CA ASN A 27 28.65 21.52 13.40
C ASN A 27 28.12 20.80 14.64
N SER A 28 28.99 20.58 15.61
CA SER A 28 29.28 21.50 16.73
C SER A 28 28.20 21.42 17.80
N GLN A 29 28.67 20.95 18.94
CA GLN A 29 28.00 20.79 20.21
C GLN A 29 27.30 22.09 20.60
N ASN A 30 26.06 21.99 21.08
CA ASN A 30 25.58 22.98 22.04
C ASN A 30 24.80 22.34 23.17
N ALA A 31 25.30 22.64 24.36
CA ALA A 31 24.88 22.12 25.64
C ALA A 31 23.55 22.75 26.08
N ARG A 32 22.84 21.98 26.92
CA ARG A 32 22.24 22.38 28.20
C ARG A 32 21.60 23.78 28.25
N GLY A 33 20.28 23.79 28.34
CA GLY A 33 19.52 24.93 28.85
C GLY A 33 18.02 24.67 28.81
N HIS A 34 17.48 23.96 29.80
CA HIS A 34 16.04 23.99 30.07
C HIS A 34 15.71 25.31 30.80
N PRO A 35 14.90 26.21 30.23
CA PRO A 35 14.32 27.30 31.00
C PRO A 35 13.14 26.77 31.84
N PRO A 36 13.00 27.21 33.11
CA PRO A 36 11.80 26.95 33.90
C PRO A 36 10.62 27.76 33.34
N MET A 37 9.49 27.10 33.06
CA MET A 37 8.26 27.79 32.64
C MET A 37 7.62 28.53 33.83
N PRO A 38 7.24 29.82 33.67
CA PRO A 38 6.38 30.51 34.62
C PRO A 38 4.92 30.06 34.45
N ALA A 39 4.35 29.58 35.56
CA ALA A 39 2.92 29.31 35.69
C ALA A 39 2.12 30.63 35.63
N THR A 40 1.67 31.01 34.44
CA THR A 40 0.78 32.17 34.27
C THR A 40 -0.60 31.69 33.89
N ARG A 41 -1.45 31.57 34.91
CA ARG A 41 -2.86 31.20 34.82
C ARG A 41 -3.66 32.43 34.43
N GLU A 42 -3.52 32.91 33.19
CA GLU A 42 -4.40 33.96 32.66
C GLU A 42 -5.77 33.35 32.33
N ARG A 43 -6.65 33.48 33.31
CA ARG A 43 -8.07 33.20 33.21
C ARG A 43 -8.72 34.31 32.37
N LEU A 44 -8.61 34.20 31.05
CA LEU A 44 -9.29 35.09 30.12
C LEU A 44 -10.81 34.99 30.36
N ARG A 45 -11.36 36.10 30.87
CA ARG A 45 -12.79 36.35 30.95
C ARG A 45 -13.35 36.31 29.53
N ILE A 46 -14.08 35.24 29.22
CA ILE A 46 -14.89 35.13 28.01
C ILE A 46 -16.07 36.09 28.20
N SER A 47 -15.89 37.33 27.73
CA SER A 47 -16.95 38.31 27.58
C SER A 47 -18.06 37.71 26.72
N ALA A 48 -19.30 37.80 27.19
CA ALA A 48 -20.49 37.30 26.51
C ALA A 48 -20.67 37.97 25.14
N ILE A 49 -20.11 37.35 24.10
CA ILE A 49 -20.37 37.71 22.71
C ILE A 49 -21.77 37.19 22.37
N ALA A 50 -22.70 38.11 22.13
CA ALA A 50 -24.05 37.79 21.70
C ALA A 50 -24.00 36.83 20.50
N PRO A 51 -24.78 35.73 20.49
CA PRO A 51 -24.71 34.73 19.45
C PRO A 51 -24.99 35.39 18.09
N PRO A 52 -24.07 35.26 17.11
CA PRO A 52 -24.30 35.82 15.80
C PRO A 52 -25.58 35.22 15.25
N LYS A 53 -26.50 36.07 14.77
CA LYS A 53 -27.72 35.61 14.09
C LYS A 53 -27.28 34.83 12.86
N ILE A 54 -27.29 33.50 12.98
CA ILE A 54 -26.97 32.56 11.90
C ILE A 54 -28.04 32.75 10.84
N GLN A 55 -27.76 33.62 9.87
CA GLN A 55 -28.55 33.71 8.65
C GLN A 55 -28.44 32.34 7.98
N LYS A 56 -29.57 31.64 7.90
CA LYS A 56 -29.71 30.38 7.19
C LYS A 56 -29.49 30.67 5.71
N SER A 57 -28.23 30.73 5.28
CA SER A 57 -27.84 30.76 3.88
C SER A 57 -28.46 29.52 3.24
N GLN A 58 -29.46 29.75 2.38
CA GLN A 58 -30.11 28.71 1.58
C GLN A 58 -29.01 28.00 0.80
N LYS A 59 -28.63 26.83 1.31
CA LYS A 59 -27.57 25.99 0.76
C LYS A 59 -28.13 25.47 -0.56
N GLN A 60 -27.71 26.08 -1.68
CA GLN A 60 -28.08 25.58 -2.99
C GLN A 60 -27.76 24.08 -3.03
N PRO A 61 -28.67 23.25 -3.57
CA PRO A 61 -28.42 21.82 -3.67
C PRO A 61 -27.09 21.63 -4.40
N PRO A 62 -26.16 20.84 -3.85
CA PRO A 62 -24.84 20.68 -4.43
C PRO A 62 -25.01 20.20 -5.87
N GLN A 63 -24.56 21.00 -6.83
CA GLN A 63 -24.52 20.57 -8.23
C GLN A 63 -23.63 19.32 -8.28
N VAL A 64 -24.22 18.22 -8.72
CA VAL A 64 -23.51 16.95 -8.88
C VAL A 64 -22.53 17.11 -10.03
N ALA A 65 -21.25 17.31 -9.68
CA ALA A 65 -20.18 17.42 -10.65
C ALA A 65 -19.96 16.05 -11.32
N LEU A 66 -20.11 16.00 -12.65
CA LEU A 66 -19.78 14.82 -13.44
C LEU A 66 -18.29 14.47 -13.27
N ILE A 67 -17.96 13.18 -13.28
CA ILE A 67 -16.56 12.74 -13.23
C ILE A 67 -15.87 13.20 -14.51
N THR A 68 -14.87 14.06 -14.36
CA THR A 68 -14.08 14.55 -15.50
C THR A 68 -12.96 13.57 -15.86
N ASN A 69 -12.49 13.64 -17.10
CA ASN A 69 -11.34 12.84 -17.55
C ASN A 69 -10.08 13.10 -16.72
N GLU A 70 -9.95 14.29 -16.14
CA GLU A 70 -8.81 14.63 -15.29
C GLU A 70 -8.84 13.87 -13.96
N MET A 71 -10.02 13.78 -13.33
CA MET A 71 -10.19 12.96 -12.12
C MET A 71 -9.85 11.48 -12.36
N ILE A 72 -10.23 10.95 -13.52
CA ILE A 72 -9.86 9.57 -13.92
C ILE A 72 -8.35 9.42 -14.09
N ARG A 73 -7.67 10.43 -14.65
CA ARG A 73 -6.20 10.44 -14.78
C ARG A 73 -5.54 10.47 -13.42
N GLU A 74 -5.99 11.34 -12.51
CA GLU A 74 -5.50 11.41 -11.14
C GLU A 74 -5.62 10.06 -10.42
N LEU A 75 -6.78 9.40 -10.53
CA LEU A 75 -6.98 8.07 -9.96
C LEU A 75 -6.00 7.03 -10.54
N ARG A 76 -5.74 7.08 -11.85
CA ARG A 76 -4.77 6.17 -12.50
C ARG A 76 -3.34 6.42 -12.01
N GLU A 77 -2.94 7.68 -11.86
CA GLU A 77 -1.62 8.00 -11.32
C GLU A 77 -1.50 7.57 -9.86
N LEU A 78 -2.56 7.70 -9.07
CA LEU A 78 -2.60 7.21 -7.69
C LEU A 78 -2.45 5.68 -7.61
N ILE A 79 -3.09 4.93 -8.51
CA ILE A 79 -2.93 3.47 -8.63
C ILE A 79 -1.49 3.10 -9.02
N ARG A 80 -0.91 3.78 -10.01
CA ARG A 80 0.48 3.55 -10.43
C ARG A 80 1.47 3.86 -9.31
N TYR A 81 1.25 4.95 -8.59
CA TYR A 81 2.05 5.35 -7.43
C TYR A 81 2.03 4.27 -6.35
N ARG A 82 0.85 3.77 -5.99
CA ARG A 82 0.70 2.66 -5.04
C ARG A 82 1.45 1.42 -5.52
N TYR A 83 1.25 1.02 -6.79
CA TYR A 83 1.91 -0.16 -7.35
C TYR A 83 3.44 -0.03 -7.33
N ALA A 84 3.99 1.15 -7.63
CA ALA A 84 5.42 1.41 -7.56
C ALA A 84 5.96 1.24 -6.12
N LEU A 85 5.22 1.70 -5.12
CA LEU A 85 5.57 1.47 -3.71
C LEU A 85 5.49 -0.01 -3.33
N ASP A 86 4.42 -0.70 -3.75
CA ASP A 86 4.25 -2.14 -3.49
C ASP A 86 5.42 -2.95 -4.08
N CYS A 87 5.82 -2.68 -5.33
CA CYS A 87 7.01 -3.29 -5.94
C CYS A 87 8.28 -2.99 -5.15
N LYS A 88 8.50 -1.73 -4.76
CA LYS A 88 9.67 -1.33 -3.98
C LYS A 88 9.76 -2.05 -2.63
N ILE A 89 8.63 -2.16 -1.92
CA ILE A 89 8.55 -2.86 -0.63
C ILE A 89 8.77 -4.37 -0.84
N TRP A 90 8.15 -4.93 -1.87
CA TRP A 90 8.25 -6.35 -2.22
C TRP A 90 9.69 -6.77 -2.57
N ASP A 91 10.38 -5.97 -3.39
CA ASP A 91 11.76 -6.23 -3.82
C ASP A 91 12.74 -6.26 -2.64
N LEU A 92 12.48 -5.44 -1.62
CA LEU A 92 13.25 -5.44 -0.38
C LEU A 92 12.89 -6.65 0.50
N GLY A 93 11.59 -6.96 0.61
CA GLY A 93 11.06 -8.20 1.18
C GLY A 93 11.68 -8.58 2.54
N TRP A 94 11.99 -9.86 2.70
CA TRP A 94 12.63 -10.42 3.89
C TRP A 94 14.11 -10.00 4.07
N LYS A 95 14.71 -9.33 3.07
CA LYS A 95 16.13 -8.94 3.07
C LYS A 95 16.37 -7.58 3.75
N VAL A 96 15.32 -6.89 4.19
CA VAL A 96 15.41 -5.59 4.86
C VAL A 96 16.25 -5.70 6.13
N ARG A 97 17.37 -4.97 6.17
CA ARG A 97 18.20 -4.86 7.37
C ARG A 97 17.54 -3.95 8.40
N TRP A 98 17.87 -4.14 9.68
CA TRP A 98 17.23 -3.42 10.80
C TRP A 98 17.23 -1.89 10.62
N TYR A 99 18.35 -1.32 10.16
CA TYR A 99 18.50 0.13 9.97
C TYR A 99 17.75 0.68 8.74
N GLN A 100 17.28 -0.18 7.84
CA GLN A 100 16.49 0.21 6.66
C GLN A 100 14.99 0.19 6.96
N ARG A 101 14.58 -0.45 8.07
CA ARG A 101 13.17 -0.67 8.39
C ARG A 101 12.39 0.63 8.47
N ASP A 102 12.94 1.67 9.08
CA ASP A 102 12.26 2.97 9.21
C ASP A 102 11.92 3.58 7.84
N THR A 103 12.81 3.43 6.86
CA THR A 103 12.56 3.92 5.49
C THR A 103 11.49 3.08 4.78
N VAL A 104 11.57 1.75 4.93
CA VAL A 104 10.58 0.84 4.33
C VAL A 104 9.21 1.04 4.98
N GLU A 105 9.15 1.23 6.29
CA GLU A 105 7.92 1.51 7.02
C GLU A 105 7.27 2.82 6.57
N ALA A 106 8.07 3.85 6.27
CA ALA A 106 7.57 5.07 5.67
C ALA A 106 7.04 4.87 4.24
N ASP A 107 7.64 3.98 3.43
CA ASP A 107 7.09 3.58 2.13
C ASP A 107 5.76 2.78 2.31
N MET A 108 5.70 1.88 3.28
CA MET A 108 4.52 1.08 3.61
C MET A 108 3.33 1.96 4.00
N ARG A 109 3.54 2.90 4.94
CA ARG A 109 2.51 3.88 5.34
C ARG A 109 1.99 4.68 4.15
N ARG A 110 2.87 5.06 3.22
CA ARG A 110 2.47 5.77 2.00
C ARG A 110 1.67 4.89 1.04
N SER A 111 2.02 3.61 0.90
CA SER A 111 1.25 2.68 0.08
C SER A 111 -0.15 2.44 0.65
N ASP A 112 -0.24 2.22 1.96
CA ASP A 112 -1.51 2.02 2.66
C ASP A 112 -2.40 3.28 2.58
N ALA A 113 -1.83 4.47 2.76
CA ALA A 113 -2.55 5.73 2.58
C ALA A 113 -3.02 5.93 1.14
N ALA A 114 -2.22 5.56 0.14
CA ALA A 114 -2.63 5.61 -1.26
C ALA A 114 -3.78 4.62 -1.54
N LEU A 115 -3.76 3.42 -0.95
CA LEU A 115 -4.86 2.45 -1.06
C LEU A 115 -6.17 3.02 -0.49
N GLU A 116 -6.09 3.63 0.70
CA GLU A 116 -7.26 4.23 1.34
C GLU A 116 -7.83 5.37 0.48
N ASN A 117 -6.96 6.26 -0.02
CA ASN A 117 -7.39 7.33 -0.93
C ASN A 117 -8.06 6.78 -2.20
N ILE A 118 -7.55 5.69 -2.78
CA ILE A 118 -8.18 5.01 -3.92
C ILE A 118 -9.58 4.52 -3.53
N ARG A 119 -9.71 3.83 -2.39
CA ARG A 119 -11.01 3.31 -1.91
C ARG A 119 -12.01 4.43 -1.65
N SER A 120 -11.63 5.46 -0.91
CA SER A 120 -12.49 6.61 -0.63
C SER A 120 -12.92 7.33 -1.92
N THR A 121 -12.02 7.47 -2.89
CA THR A 121 -12.35 8.08 -4.19
C THR A 121 -13.41 7.25 -4.94
N LEU A 122 -13.22 5.92 -5.00
CA LEU A 122 -14.17 5.02 -5.65
C LEU A 122 -15.52 4.96 -4.91
N GLU A 123 -15.53 5.02 -3.59
CA GLU A 123 -16.78 5.12 -2.81
C GLU A 123 -17.50 6.43 -3.07
N GLY A 124 -16.77 7.53 -3.17
CA GLY A 124 -17.34 8.84 -3.51
C GLY A 124 -18.01 8.87 -4.89
N TRP A 125 -17.54 8.03 -5.82
CA TRP A 125 -18.05 7.93 -7.19
C TRP A 125 -19.15 6.87 -7.38
N ASP A 126 -19.63 6.20 -6.32
CA ASP A 126 -20.56 5.05 -6.43
C ASP A 126 -22.02 5.38 -6.82
N LYS A 127 -22.27 6.57 -7.40
CA LYS A 127 -23.61 6.99 -7.82
C LYS A 127 -23.65 7.12 -9.34
N GLU A 128 -24.70 6.55 -9.95
CA GLU A 128 -24.91 6.56 -11.41
C GLU A 128 -24.94 7.99 -12.00
N GLN A 129 -25.43 8.96 -11.22
CA GLN A 129 -25.49 10.38 -11.61
C GLN A 129 -24.15 11.05 -11.94
N TYR A 130 -23.02 10.45 -11.54
CA TYR A 130 -21.70 10.98 -11.82
C TYR A 130 -21.15 10.58 -13.20
N PHE A 131 -21.83 9.65 -13.88
CA PHE A 131 -21.41 9.10 -15.17
C PHE A 131 -22.34 9.59 -16.29
N ALA A 132 -21.78 9.75 -17.49
CA ALA A 132 -22.56 10.21 -18.64
C ALA A 132 -23.45 9.09 -19.19
N THR A 133 -22.97 7.84 -19.11
CA THR A 133 -23.67 6.66 -19.64
C THR A 133 -23.73 5.52 -18.63
N LYS A 134 -24.75 4.67 -18.75
CA LYS A 134 -24.91 3.48 -17.90
C LYS A 134 -23.79 2.46 -18.09
N ASP A 135 -23.26 2.36 -19.30
CA ASP A 135 -22.17 1.44 -19.62
C ASP A 135 -20.85 1.82 -18.93
N GLU A 136 -20.56 3.12 -18.82
CA GLU A 136 -19.42 3.62 -18.05
C GLU A 136 -19.56 3.27 -16.57
N TYR A 137 -20.76 3.47 -16.00
CA TYR A 137 -21.04 3.11 -14.62
C TYR A 137 -20.92 1.59 -14.39
N ALA A 138 -21.34 0.76 -15.36
CA ALA A 138 -21.19 -0.68 -15.28
C ALA A 138 -19.71 -1.11 -15.23
N LYS A 139 -18.88 -0.55 -16.13
CA LYS A 139 -17.41 -0.77 -16.13
C LYS A 139 -16.75 -0.29 -14.84
N PHE A 140 -17.20 0.86 -14.34
CA PHE A 140 -16.73 1.39 -13.07
C PHE A 140 -17.00 0.41 -11.92
N LYS A 141 -18.22 -0.14 -11.83
CA LYS A 141 -18.56 -1.15 -10.82
C LYS A 141 -17.69 -2.40 -10.91
N GLU A 142 -17.38 -2.87 -12.11
CA GLU A 142 -16.46 -4.01 -12.30
C GLU A 142 -15.06 -3.71 -11.74
N ILE A 143 -14.51 -2.53 -12.06
CA ILE A 143 -13.20 -2.09 -11.55
C ILE A 143 -13.22 -1.98 -10.02
N LYS A 144 -14.27 -1.37 -9.46
CA LYS A 144 -14.47 -1.25 -8.01
C LYS A 144 -14.48 -2.63 -7.36
N ILE A 145 -15.31 -3.55 -7.86
CA ILE A 145 -15.37 -4.92 -7.34
C ILE A 145 -13.99 -5.57 -7.37
N ARG A 146 -13.25 -5.47 -8.47
CA ARG A 146 -11.92 -6.07 -8.58
C ARG A 146 -10.91 -5.51 -7.57
N ILE A 147 -10.93 -4.20 -7.33
CA ILE A 147 -10.05 -3.55 -6.36
C ILE A 147 -10.42 -3.96 -4.93
N PHE A 148 -11.71 -4.01 -4.59
CA PHE A 148 -12.18 -4.36 -3.24
C PHE A 148 -12.10 -5.86 -2.93
N GLN A 149 -12.30 -6.73 -3.93
CA GLN A 149 -12.17 -8.18 -3.77
C GLN A 149 -10.72 -8.64 -3.71
N SER A 150 -9.81 -7.91 -4.37
CA SER A 150 -8.40 -8.21 -4.19
C SER A 150 -8.06 -8.01 -2.72
N GLN A 151 -7.70 -9.09 -2.03
CA GLN A 151 -7.09 -9.05 -0.71
C GLN A 151 -5.73 -8.36 -0.86
N THR A 152 -5.80 -7.04 -0.99
CA THR A 152 -4.65 -6.18 -1.10
C THR A 152 -4.04 -6.14 0.28
N ARG A 153 -2.87 -6.79 0.40
CA ARG A 153 -2.08 -6.78 1.62
C ARG A 153 -1.93 -5.34 2.11
N LYS A 154 -2.36 -5.08 3.34
CA LYS A 154 -2.02 -3.86 4.06
C LYS A 154 -0.66 -4.06 4.68
N TRP A 155 0.29 -3.23 4.27
CA TRP A 155 1.68 -3.44 4.67
C TRP A 155 1.90 -3.19 6.16
N SER A 156 1.20 -2.21 6.74
CA SER A 156 1.24 -1.92 8.17
C SER A 156 0.81 -3.11 9.04
N GLU A 157 -0.13 -3.93 8.58
CA GLU A 157 -0.62 -5.12 9.30
C GLU A 157 0.29 -6.33 9.04
N GLU A 158 0.77 -6.50 7.80
CA GLU A 158 1.65 -7.60 7.38
C GLU A 158 2.97 -7.07 6.79
N PRO A 159 3.92 -6.65 7.63
CA PRO A 159 5.21 -6.16 7.15
C PRO A 159 6.05 -7.28 6.51
N PRO A 160 6.88 -6.95 5.51
CA PRO A 160 7.60 -7.96 4.70
C PRO A 160 8.68 -8.76 5.47
N TRP A 161 9.07 -8.30 6.66
CA TRP A 161 10.01 -9.01 7.54
C TRP A 161 9.33 -9.93 8.56
N VAL A 162 8.01 -9.85 8.73
CA VAL A 162 7.25 -10.83 9.52
C VAL A 162 6.93 -11.98 8.58
N LYS A 163 7.45 -13.17 8.91
CA LYS A 163 7.07 -14.38 8.18
C LYS A 163 5.62 -14.64 8.53
N SER A 164 4.72 -14.49 7.57
CA SER A 164 3.35 -14.94 7.74
C SER A 164 3.38 -16.45 7.96
N ASP A 165 2.96 -16.91 9.14
CA ASP A 165 2.96 -18.33 9.53
C ASP A 165 2.14 -19.21 8.56
N SER A 166 1.34 -18.59 7.69
CA SER A 166 0.62 -19.25 6.60
C SER A 166 1.52 -19.84 5.49
N GLU A 167 2.80 -19.45 5.38
CA GLU A 167 3.79 -20.16 4.54
C GLU A 167 4.56 -21.26 5.28
N GLN A 168 4.31 -21.44 6.59
CA GLN A 168 4.80 -22.60 7.35
C GLN A 168 3.80 -23.77 7.35
N GLY A 169 2.77 -23.70 6.49
CA GLY A 169 1.94 -24.85 6.16
C GLY A 169 2.74 -25.86 5.34
N ASP A 170 3.23 -26.89 6.04
CA ASP A 170 3.33 -28.27 5.56
C ASP A 170 3.71 -28.41 4.08
N GLY A 171 4.89 -27.90 3.72
CA GLY A 171 5.61 -28.53 2.63
C GLY A 171 5.74 -30.01 2.95
N LEU A 172 4.92 -30.85 2.32
CA LEU A 172 4.98 -32.32 2.32
C LEU A 172 6.39 -32.88 2.03
N HIS A 173 7.29 -32.01 1.61
CA HIS A 173 8.72 -32.21 1.55
C HIS A 173 9.38 -31.40 2.66
N GLY A 174 9.78 -32.07 3.74
CA GLY A 174 10.76 -31.49 4.67
C GLY A 174 11.99 -31.00 3.90
N ARG A 175 12.74 -30.05 4.46
CA ARG A 175 13.98 -29.49 3.86
C ARG A 175 14.99 -30.56 3.40
N ASP A 176 14.82 -31.79 3.87
CA ASP A 176 15.69 -32.93 3.67
C ASP A 176 15.21 -33.83 2.52
N GLY A 177 14.10 -33.48 1.86
CA GLY A 177 13.45 -34.33 0.84
C GLY A 177 12.88 -35.64 1.39
N ARG A 178 12.87 -35.83 2.72
CA ARG A 178 12.37 -37.04 3.36
C ARG A 178 10.85 -36.94 3.56
N PRO A 179 10.07 -37.93 3.09
CA PRO A 179 8.64 -37.97 3.36
C PRO A 179 8.41 -38.08 4.86
N HIS A 180 7.47 -37.29 5.38
CA HIS A 180 7.13 -37.28 6.80
C HIS A 180 6.61 -38.67 7.22
N PRO A 181 7.11 -39.26 8.33
CA PRO A 181 6.78 -40.64 8.72
C PRO A 181 5.30 -40.84 9.09
N SER A 182 4.52 -39.77 9.27
CA SER A 182 3.10 -39.87 9.64
C SER A 182 2.19 -40.47 8.56
N LEU A 183 2.63 -40.54 7.29
CA LEU A 183 1.84 -41.15 6.21
C LEU A 183 2.10 -42.65 6.03
N ARG A 184 3.09 -43.23 6.72
CA ARG A 184 3.44 -44.66 6.53
C ARG A 184 2.59 -45.62 7.36
N SER A 185 1.83 -45.14 8.35
CA SER A 185 1.03 -45.99 9.25
C SER A 185 -0.39 -46.32 8.74
N SER A 186 -0.84 -45.80 7.60
CA SER A 186 -2.23 -46.00 7.14
C SER A 186 -2.42 -47.09 6.07
N MET A 187 -1.34 -47.73 5.57
CA MET A 187 -1.46 -48.73 4.48
C MET A 187 -1.40 -50.21 4.88
N ASN A 188 -1.23 -50.56 6.16
CA ASN A 188 -1.11 -51.97 6.57
C ASN A 188 -2.43 -52.65 6.99
N GLY A 189 -3.59 -52.08 6.68
CA GLY A 189 -4.86 -52.52 7.26
C GLY A 189 -5.82 -53.36 6.40
N ARG A 190 -5.50 -53.78 5.18
CA ARG A 190 -6.52 -54.34 4.26
C ARG A 190 -6.12 -55.56 3.43
N TYR A 191 -5.53 -56.58 4.05
CA TYR A 191 -5.64 -57.95 3.51
C TYR A 191 -5.71 -58.95 4.67
N SER A 192 -6.93 -59.25 5.11
CA SER A 192 -7.19 -60.42 5.97
C SER A 192 -8.54 -61.01 5.57
N ASN A 193 -8.43 -62.16 4.91
CA ASN A 193 -9.31 -63.32 4.90
C ASN A 193 -10.78 -63.18 4.47
N GLY A 194 -11.07 -63.85 3.35
CA GLY A 194 -12.36 -64.47 3.07
C GLY A 194 -12.10 -65.73 2.26
N ASN A 195 -12.10 -66.87 2.95
CA ASN A 195 -11.95 -68.23 2.44
C ASN A 195 -13.35 -68.83 2.17
#